data_AF-A0A3D1TF73-F1
#
_entry.id   AF-A0A3D1TF73-F1
#
_cell.length_a   1.000
_cell.length_b   1.000
_cell.length_c   1.000
_cell.angle_alpha   90.00
_cell.angle_beta   90.00
_cell.angle_gamma   90.00
#
_symmetry.space_group_name_H-M   'P 1'
#
loop_
_entity.id
_entity.type
_entity.pdbx_description
1 polymer ?
#
loop_
_entity_poly.entity_id
_entity_poly.type
_entity_poly.pdbx_seq_one_letter_code
_entity_poly.pdbx_strand_id
1 'polypeptide(L)' 'MANPPFPRETLKAKKTRALEICTLLDQDYPQAECALHHNTPLQLLIATILSAQCTDRRVNLVTPDLFQRFPDAH' A
#
# COMPACT_ATOMS: atom_id res chain seq x y z
N MET A 1 25.19 5.64 22.98
CA MET A 1 24.33 5.60 21.78
C MET A 1 24.86 6.65 20.82
N ALA A 2 25.31 6.27 19.62
CA ALA A 2 25.87 7.21 18.66
C ALA A 2 24.79 8.19 18.17
N ASN A 3 25.14 9.47 18.01
CA ASN A 3 24.27 10.43 17.34
C ASN A 3 24.02 9.96 15.90
N PRO A 4 22.78 10.04 15.38
CA PRO A 4 22.52 9.71 13.99
C PRO A 4 23.38 10.61 13.07
N PRO A 5 23.90 10.09 11.95
CA PRO A 5 24.85 10.79 11.07
C PRO A 5 24.28 12.06 10.43
N PHE A 6 22.96 12.29 10.55
CA PHE A 6 22.28 13.46 10.04
C PHE A 6 21.43 14.10 11.14
N PRO A 7 21.53 15.43 11.34
CA PRO A 7 20.64 16.13 12.25
C PRO A 7 19.19 15.94 11.81
N ARG A 8 18.31 15.61 12.76
CA ARG A 8 16.88 15.48 12.49
C ARG A 8 16.30 16.86 12.18
N GLU A 9 15.56 16.96 11.08
CA GLU A 9 14.83 18.18 10.72
C GLU A 9 13.75 18.54 11.77
N THR A 10 13.33 19.81 11.81
CA THR A 10 12.21 20.24 12.64
C THR A 10 10.89 19.64 12.15
N LEU A 11 9.89 19.51 13.04
CA LEU A 11 8.55 19.03 12.64
C LEU A 11 7.92 19.88 11.53
N LYS A 12 8.18 21.20 11.52
CA LYS A 12 7.69 22.11 10.49
C LYS A 12 8.32 21.79 9.14
N ALA A 13 9.66 21.70 9.09
CA ALA A 13 10.39 21.36 7.86
C ALA A 13 9.98 19.99 7.32
N LYS A 14 9.82 18.98 8.19
CA LYS A 14 9.34 17.64 7.83
C LYS A 14 7.97 17.67 7.14
N LYS A 15 7.02 18.43 7.69
CA LYS A 15 5.68 18.56 7.12
C LYS A 15 5.70 19.25 5.76
N THR A 16 6.45 20.34 5.62
CA THR A 16 6.61 21.05 4.34
C THR A 16 7.15 20.11 3.27
N ARG A 17 8.24 19.41 3.56
CA ARG A 17 8.86 18.45 2.63
C ARG A 17 7.93 17.29 2.27
N ALA A 18 7.15 16.78 3.23
CA ALA A 18 6.19 15.71 2.95
C ALA A 18 5.08 16.16 1.98
N LEU A 19 4.56 17.38 2.15
CA LEU A 19 3.54 17.94 1.25
C LEU A 19 4.08 18.16 -0.17
N GLU A 20 5.32 18.65 -0.30
CA GLU A 20 6.00 18.79 -1.59
C GLU A 20 6.16 17.44 -2.29
N ILE A 21 6.59 16.40 -1.55
CA ILE A 21 6.71 15.04 -2.09
C ILE A 21 5.34 14.51 -2.56
N CYS A 22 4.30 14.65 -1.74
CA CYS A 22 2.95 14.22 -2.12
C CYS A 22 2.48 14.95 -3.39
N THR A 23 2.71 16.26 -3.49
CA THR A 23 2.33 17.05 -4.67
C THR A 23 3.02 16.55 -5.94
N LEU A 24 4.31 16.23 -5.85
CA LEU A 24 5.07 15.68 -6.98
C LEU A 24 4.59 14.27 -7.36
N LEU A 25 4.34 13.41 -6.37
CA LEU A 25 3.81 12.06 -6.61
C LEU A 25 2.42 12.08 -7.27
N ASP A 26 1.54 12.99 -6.83
CA ASP A 26 0.20 13.15 -7.42
C ASP A 26 0.28 13.63 -8.88
N GLN A 27 1.29 14.44 -9.22
CA GLN A 27 1.54 14.90 -10.59
C GLN A 27 2.15 13.81 -11.48
N ASP A 28 3.11 13.05 -10.96
CA ASP A 28 3.83 12.01 -11.70
C ASP A 28 2.99 10.75 -11.89
N TYR A 29 2.09 10.44 -10.95
CA TYR A 29 1.27 9.23 -10.94
C TYR A 29 -0.24 9.54 -10.76
N PRO A 30 -0.87 10.29 -11.68
CA PRO A 30 -2.24 10.80 -11.52
C PRO A 30 -3.33 9.71 -11.51
N GLN A 31 -2.98 8.47 -11.86
CA GLN A 31 -3.88 7.31 -11.93
C GLN A 31 -3.46 6.20 -10.96
N ALA A 32 -2.69 6.52 -9.92
CA ALA A 32 -2.29 5.54 -8.91
C ALA A 32 -3.53 5.03 -8.15
N GLU A 33 -3.82 3.73 -8.28
CA GLU A 33 -4.94 3.06 -7.63
C GLU A 33 -4.46 1.80 -6.89
N CYS A 34 -5.35 1.18 -6.12
CA CYS A 34 -5.06 -0.10 -5.48
C CYS A 34 -4.84 -1.20 -6.53
N ALA A 35 -3.66 -1.82 -6.51
CA ALA A 35 -3.31 -2.86 -7.49
C ALA A 35 -3.93 -4.25 -7.19
N LEU A 36 -4.48 -4.45 -5.99
CA LEU A 36 -5.09 -5.73 -5.59
C LEU A 36 -6.53 -5.80 -6.07
N HIS A 37 -6.88 -6.84 -6.82
CA HIS A 37 -8.24 -7.04 -7.32
C HIS A 37 -9.15 -7.57 -6.21
N HIS A 38 -10.23 -6.84 -5.91
CA HIS A 38 -11.20 -7.18 -4.88
C HIS A 38 -12.55 -6.51 -5.16
N ASN A 39 -13.64 -7.12 -4.68
CA ASN A 39 -15.00 -6.58 -4.78
C ASN A 39 -15.60 -6.23 -3.42
N THR A 40 -14.98 -6.65 -2.32
CA THR A 40 -15.47 -6.42 -0.95
C THR A 40 -14.32 -6.05 -0.01
N PRO A 41 -14.61 -5.37 1.12
CA PRO A 41 -13.60 -5.07 2.13
C PRO A 41 -12.90 -6.33 2.70
N LEU A 42 -13.63 -7.44 2.83
CA LEU A 42 -13.05 -8.71 3.27
C LEU A 42 -12.04 -9.24 2.24
N GLN A 43 -12.38 -9.21 0.95
CA GLN A 43 -11.46 -9.62 -0.11
C GLN A 43 -10.19 -8.76 -0.12
N LEU A 44 -10.32 -7.43 0.07
CA LEU A 44 -9.15 -6.54 0.17
C LEU A 44 -8.29 -6.88 1.38
N LEU A 45 -8.91 -7.11 2.56
CA LEU A 45 -8.18 -7.48 3.77
C LEU A 45 -7.36 -8.77 3.54
N ILE A 46 -7.98 -9.81 2.98
CA ILE A 46 -7.30 -11.07 2.70
C ILE A 46 -6.20 -10.89 1.63
N ALA A 47 -6.49 -10.17 0.54
CA ALA A 47 -5.50 -9.87 -0.50
C ALA A 47 -4.29 -9.09 0.07
N THR A 48 -4.53 -8.18 1.01
CA THR A 48 -3.47 -7.41 1.69
C THR A 48 -2.61 -8.30 2.58
N ILE A 49 -3.21 -9.26 3.28
CA ILE A 49 -2.44 -10.24 4.08
C ILE A 49 -1.58 -11.11 3.15
N LEU A 50 -2.12 -11.54 2.00
CA LEU A 50 -1.40 -12.35 1.03
C LEU A 50 -0.32 -11.60 0.26
N SER A 51 -0.43 -10.27 0.13
CA SER A 51 0.57 -9.45 -0.55
C SER A 51 1.84 -9.27 0.29
N ALA A 52 1.79 -9.56 1.59
CA ALA A 52 2.99 -9.56 2.44
C ALA A 52 4.07 -10.46 1.84
N GLN A 53 5.24 -9.88 1.56
CA GLN A 53 6.39 -10.56 0.94
C GLN A 53 6.06 -11.25 -0.40
N CYS A 54 5.04 -10.76 -1.11
CA CYS A 54 4.58 -11.27 -2.40
C CYS A 54 4.35 -10.10 -3.38
N THR A 55 4.10 -10.40 -4.64
CA THR A 55 3.75 -9.37 -5.65
C THR A 55 2.24 -9.34 -5.85
N ASP A 56 1.68 -8.15 -6.07
CA ASP A 56 0.25 -7.98 -6.35
C ASP A 56 -0.20 -8.84 -7.54
N ARG A 57 0.66 -8.97 -8.57
CA ARG A 57 0.44 -9.87 -9.71
C ARG A 57 0.21 -11.32 -9.26
N ARG A 58 1.03 -11.84 -8.33
CA ARG A 58 0.89 -13.21 -7.85
C ARG A 58 -0.35 -13.37 -6.98
N VAL A 59 -0.68 -12.37 -6.16
CA VAL A 59 -1.93 -12.35 -5.37
C VAL A 59 -3.15 -12.38 -6.29
N ASN A 60 -3.21 -11.51 -7.29
CA ASN A 60 -4.32 -11.43 -8.24
C ASN A 60 -4.50 -12.69 -9.10
N LEU A 61 -3.46 -13.52 -9.26
CA LEU A 61 -3.57 -14.82 -9.92
C LEU A 61 -4.24 -15.89 -9.05
N VAL A 62 -4.13 -15.80 -7.72
CA VAL A 62 -4.62 -16.84 -6.79
C VAL A 62 -5.93 -16.47 -6.10
N THR A 63 -6.22 -15.17 -5.96
CA THR A 63 -7.41 -14.70 -5.25
C THR A 63 -8.75 -15.05 -5.91
N PRO A 64 -8.90 -15.15 -7.25
CA PRO A 64 -10.18 -15.54 -7.85
C PRO A 64 -10.68 -16.90 -7.36
N ASP A 65 -9.82 -17.92 -7.40
CA ASP A 65 -10.16 -19.28 -6.95
C ASP A 65 -10.37 -19.31 -5.42
N LEU A 66 -9.56 -18.56 -4.67
CA LEU A 66 -9.69 -18.45 -3.22
C LEU A 66 -11.05 -17.84 -2.83
N PHE A 67 -11.45 -16.73 -3.46
CA PHE A 67 -12.69 -16.03 -3.16
C PHE A 67 -13.94 -16.77 -3.65
N GLN A 68 -13.82 -17.54 -4.73
CA GLN A 68 -14.89 -18.45 -5.14
C GLN A 68 -15.11 -19.55 -4.11
N ARG A 69 -14.02 -20.10 -3.55
CA ARG A 69 -14.08 -21.20 -2.56
C ARG A 69 -14.48 -20.72 -1.16
N PHE A 70 -14.08 -19.51 -0.79
CA PHE A 70 -14.34 -18.88 0.50
C PHE A 70 -14.94 -17.48 0.28
N PRO A 71 -16.25 -17.39 -0.01
CA PRO A 71 -16.90 -16.13 -0.38
C PRO A 71 -17.12 -15.18 0.81
N ASP A 72 -17.23 -15.72 2.02
CA ASP A 72 -17.44 -14.97 3.26
C ASP A 72 -16.61 -15.55 4.43
N ALA A 73 -16.85 -15.05 5.64
CA ALA A 73 -16.06 -15.36 6.84
C ALA A 73 -16.71 -16.38 7.79
N HIS A 74 -17.80 -17.02 7.38
CA HIS A 74 -18.56 -17.97 8.22
C HIS A 74 -18.08 -19.42 8.04
#